data_AF-A0A9Y2MW26-F1
#
_entry.id   AF-A0A9Y2MW26-F1
#
_cell.length_a   1.000
_cell.length_b   1.000
_cell.length_c   1.000
_cell.angle_alpha   90.00
_cell.angle_beta   90.00
_cell.angle_gamma   90.00
#
_symmetry.space_group_name_H-M   'P 1'
#
loop_
_entity.id
_entity.type
_entity.pdbx_description
1 polymer ?
#
loop_
_entity_poly.entity_id
_entity_poly.type
_entity_poly.pdbx_seq_one_letter_code
_entity_poly.pdbx_strand_id
1 'polypeptide(L)'
;MWDLLHAWREWFAGHDTAQLRVFGLAVLWWGRIGKTLEFLGGLTVVIDLLGRKRMETFHASLRHRRRRLARWVPYWVWAVLRRPVPAGAAPVAARPEAHEKGLRVAWFTGTAVLAFFLFAETHYAYAPPNDPMPLPIELMLIVILSPLVGGVVLGGGGYVLGLLLVEAFVVTTLGQLRTREGLESRLKWIGLAIFVFGFSMDLLSS
;
A
#
# COMPACT_ATOMS: atom_id res chain seq x y z
N MET A 1 -23.55 7.10 -2.66
CA MET A 1 -24.20 6.09 -1.79
C MET A 1 -25.22 5.27 -2.56
N TRP A 2 -26.10 5.92 -3.35
CA TRP A 2 -27.06 5.24 -4.22
C TRP A 2 -26.43 4.26 -5.23
N ASP A 3 -25.29 4.60 -5.84
CA ASP A 3 -24.58 3.71 -6.77
C ASP A 3 -24.16 2.38 -6.13
N LEU A 4 -23.79 2.42 -4.84
CA LEU A 4 -23.33 1.24 -4.11
C LEU A 4 -24.50 0.30 -3.79
N LEU A 5 -25.64 0.87 -3.37
CA LEU A 5 -26.88 0.12 -3.18
C LEU A 5 -27.40 -0.47 -4.49
N HIS A 6 -27.27 0.27 -5.60
CA HIS A 6 -27.64 -0.24 -6.91
C HIS A 6 -26.77 -1.42 -7.33
N ALA A 7 -25.44 -1.31 -7.19
CA ALA A 7 -24.52 -2.42 -7.49
C ALA A 7 -24.83 -3.67 -6.65
N TRP A 8 -25.13 -3.51 -5.36
CA TRP A 8 -25.57 -4.62 -4.50
C TRP A 8 -26.86 -5.25 -4.99
N ARG A 9 -27.85 -4.44 -5.41
CA ARG A 9 -29.11 -4.95 -5.94
C ARG A 9 -28.91 -5.76 -7.21
N GLU A 10 -28.07 -5.28 -8.13
CA GLU A 10 -27.74 -6.00 -9.37
C GLU A 10 -26.97 -7.30 -9.09
N TRP A 11 -26.06 -7.28 -8.12
CA TRP A 11 -25.36 -8.47 -7.66
C TRP A 11 -26.32 -9.52 -7.08
N PHE A 12 -27.24 -9.12 -6.18
CA PHE A 12 -28.27 -10.02 -5.64
C PHE A 12 -29.25 -10.56 -6.70
N ALA A 13 -29.43 -9.82 -7.79
CA ALA A 13 -30.23 -10.28 -8.92
C ALA A 13 -29.50 -11.30 -9.82
N GLY A 14 -28.20 -11.54 -9.59
CA GLY A 14 -27.38 -12.47 -10.37
C GLY A 14 -26.91 -11.89 -11.72
N HIS A 15 -26.97 -10.58 -11.91
CA HIS A 15 -26.44 -9.93 -13.11
C HIS A 15 -24.91 -9.82 -13.04
N ASP A 16 -24.25 -9.86 -14.20
CA ASP A 16 -22.80 -9.63 -14.28
C ASP A 16 -22.47 -8.18 -13.91
N THR A 17 -21.79 -8.00 -12.76
CA THR A 17 -21.40 -6.69 -12.22
C THR A 17 -20.05 -6.22 -12.74
N ALA A 18 -19.32 -7.00 -13.54
CA ALA A 18 -17.96 -6.68 -13.97
C ALA A 18 -17.86 -5.35 -14.74
N GLN A 19 -18.92 -4.99 -15.47
CA GLN A 19 -18.98 -3.75 -16.27
C GLN A 19 -19.59 -2.57 -15.52
N LEU A 20 -20.20 -2.78 -14.35
CA LEU A 20 -20.77 -1.69 -13.58
C LEU A 20 -19.66 -0.75 -13.09
N ARG A 21 -20.01 0.53 -12.96
CA ARG A 21 -19.13 1.54 -12.41
C ARG A 21 -19.77 2.10 -11.15
N VAL A 22 -19.04 2.04 -10.04
CA VAL A 22 -19.45 2.63 -8.76
C VAL A 22 -18.55 3.83 -8.51
N PHE A 23 -19.15 5.01 -8.36
CA PHE A 23 -18.41 6.29 -8.28
C PHE A 23 -17.43 6.51 -9.45
N GLY A 24 -17.79 6.07 -10.65
CA GLY A 24 -16.98 6.22 -11.87
C GLY A 24 -15.85 5.19 -12.04
N LEU A 25 -15.56 4.37 -11.03
CA LEU A 25 -14.57 3.29 -11.10
C LEU A 25 -15.26 1.94 -11.38
N ALA A 26 -14.64 1.11 -12.21
CA ALA A 26 -15.15 -0.24 -12.48
C ALA A 26 -15.19 -1.08 -11.20
N VAL A 27 -16.23 -1.92 -11.02
CA VAL A 27 -16.39 -2.78 -9.84
C VAL A 27 -15.18 -3.68 -9.59
N LEU A 28 -14.48 -4.11 -10.65
CA LEU A 28 -13.23 -4.87 -10.53
C LEU A 28 -12.15 -4.14 -9.69
N TRP A 29 -12.04 -2.81 -9.80
CA TRP A 29 -11.09 -2.03 -9.00
C TRP A 29 -11.51 -1.96 -7.53
N TRP A 30 -12.82 -1.90 -7.27
CA TRP A 30 -13.37 -1.97 -5.92
C TRP A 30 -13.07 -3.31 -5.26
N GLY A 31 -13.12 -4.42 -6.00
CA GLY A 31 -12.67 -5.72 -5.52
C GLY A 31 -11.21 -5.74 -5.08
N ARG A 32 -10.31 -5.13 -5.87
CA ARG A 32 -8.88 -5.02 -5.50
C ARG A 32 -8.66 -4.18 -4.25
N ILE A 33 -9.41 -3.08 -4.10
CA ILE A 33 -9.40 -2.28 -2.88
C ILE A 33 -9.92 -3.13 -1.71
N GLY A 34 -11.00 -3.89 -1.94
CA GLY A 34 -11.57 -4.83 -0.99
C GLY A 34 -10.53 -5.78 -0.41
N LYS A 35 -9.84 -6.54 -1.27
CA LYS A 35 -8.77 -7.46 -0.86
C LYS A 35 -7.64 -6.79 -0.08
N THR A 36 -7.24 -5.58 -0.47
CA THR A 36 -6.24 -4.82 0.28
C THR A 36 -6.75 -4.52 1.69
N LEU A 37 -7.99 -4.05 1.82
CA LEU A 37 -8.59 -3.72 3.11
C LEU A 37 -8.80 -4.96 3.98
N GLU A 38 -9.25 -6.08 3.42
CA GLU A 38 -9.32 -7.37 4.12
C GLU A 38 -7.95 -7.79 4.66
N PHE A 39 -6.91 -7.70 3.83
CA PHE A 39 -5.56 -8.04 4.25
C PHE A 39 -5.10 -7.16 5.42
N LEU A 40 -5.30 -5.84 5.33
CA LEU A 40 -4.95 -4.91 6.41
C LEU A 40 -5.74 -5.18 7.68
N GLY A 41 -7.05 -5.40 7.56
CA GLY A 41 -7.92 -5.75 8.66
C GLY A 41 -7.47 -7.05 9.34
N GLY A 42 -7.20 -8.11 8.56
CA GLY A 42 -6.68 -9.37 9.08
C GLY A 42 -5.31 -9.20 9.74
N LEU A 43 -4.42 -8.40 9.15
CA LEU A 43 -3.11 -8.11 9.70
C LEU A 43 -3.19 -7.41 11.05
N THR A 44 -4.13 -6.47 11.24
CA THR A 44 -4.32 -5.82 12.56
C THR A 44 -4.71 -6.82 13.64
N VAL A 45 -5.55 -7.82 13.33
CA VAL A 45 -5.93 -8.89 14.27
C VAL A 45 -4.74 -9.79 14.58
N VAL A 46 -3.94 -10.17 13.59
CA VAL A 46 -2.72 -10.97 13.80
C VAL A 46 -1.72 -10.22 14.68
N ILE A 47 -1.54 -8.92 14.46
CA ILE A 47 -0.68 -8.05 15.25
C ILE A 47 -1.15 -8.00 16.71
N ASP A 48 -2.46 -7.90 16.94
CA ASP A 48 -3.06 -7.91 18.26
C ASP A 48 -2.80 -9.26 18.97
N LEU A 49 -3.07 -10.37 18.29
CA LEU A 49 -2.88 -11.73 18.79
C LEU A 49 -1.41 -12.06 19.13
N LEU A 50 -0.45 -11.50 18.39
CA LEU A 50 0.97 -11.69 18.67
C LEU A 50 1.37 -11.09 20.02
N GLY A 51 0.66 -10.07 20.51
CA GLY A 51 1.00 -9.41 21.76
C GLY A 51 2.32 -8.64 21.70
N ARG A 52 2.59 -7.85 22.74
CA ARG A 52 3.72 -6.89 22.75
C ARG A 52 5.09 -7.56 22.67
N LYS A 53 5.30 -8.62 23.45
CA LYS A 53 6.59 -9.32 23.55
C LYS A 53 7.03 -9.96 22.23
N ARG A 54 6.09 -10.53 21.45
CA ARG A 54 6.43 -11.12 20.15
C ARG A 54 6.71 -10.06 19.10
N MET A 55 6.04 -8.92 19.15
CA MET A 55 6.36 -7.80 18.25
C MET A 55 7.74 -7.21 18.52
N GLU A 56 8.15 -7.07 19.79
CA GLU A 56 9.48 -6.55 20.13
C GLU A 56 10.61 -7.44 19.59
N THR A 57 10.46 -8.76 19.73
CA THR A 57 11.39 -9.74 19.16
C THR A 57 11.36 -9.76 17.63
N PHE A 58 10.17 -9.66 17.02
CA PHE A 58 10.01 -9.53 15.57
C PHE A 58 10.62 -8.23 15.02
N HIS A 59 10.45 -7.09 15.69
CA HIS A 59 11.10 -5.83 15.32
C HIS A 59 12.62 -5.89 15.45
N ALA A 60 13.15 -6.60 16.46
CA ALA A 60 14.58 -6.83 16.59
C ALA A 60 15.13 -7.65 15.41
N SER A 61 14.42 -8.71 15.01
CA SER A 61 14.82 -9.55 13.87
C SER A 61 14.70 -8.82 12.53
N LEU A 62 13.63 -8.03 12.33
CA LEU A 62 13.46 -7.19 11.15
C LEU A 62 14.55 -6.12 11.03
N ARG A 63 14.94 -5.46 12.13
CA ARG A 63 16.05 -4.49 12.10
C ARG A 63 17.36 -5.13 11.64
N HIS A 64 17.65 -6.35 12.09
CA HIS A 64 18.82 -7.10 11.64
C HIS A 64 18.74 -7.47 10.15
N ARG A 65 17.57 -7.92 9.68
CA ARG A 65 17.35 -8.27 8.27
C ARG A 65 17.41 -7.04 7.36
N ARG A 66 16.83 -5.92 7.79
CA ARG A 66 16.85 -4.63 7.09
C ARG A 66 18.28 -4.09 6.94
N ARG A 67 19.11 -4.17 8.00
CA ARG A 67 20.54 -3.80 7.92
C ARG A 67 21.34 -4.70 6.97
N ARG A 68 20.95 -5.96 6.79
CA ARG A 68 21.54 -6.81 5.74
C ARG A 68 21.07 -6.35 4.37
N LEU A 69 19.76 -6.24 4.14
CA LEU A 69 19.20 -5.84 2.85
C LEU A 69 19.67 -4.46 2.40
N ALA A 70 19.73 -3.47 3.28
CA ALA A 70 20.21 -2.13 2.99
C ALA A 70 21.66 -2.10 2.48
N ARG A 71 22.51 -3.08 2.85
CA ARG A 71 23.85 -3.23 2.27
C ARG A 71 23.83 -3.71 0.82
N TRP A 72 22.79 -4.44 0.42
CA TRP A 72 22.63 -4.97 -0.95
C TRP A 72 21.83 -4.04 -1.87
N VAL A 73 21.04 -3.11 -1.33
CA VAL A 73 20.25 -2.14 -2.12
C VAL A 73 21.12 -1.34 -3.11
N PRO A 74 22.29 -0.79 -2.74
CA PRO A 74 23.16 -0.08 -3.68
C PRO A 74 23.60 -0.99 -4.84
N TYR A 75 23.90 -2.25 -4.56
CA TYR A 75 24.31 -3.22 -5.57
C TYR A 75 23.19 -3.57 -6.55
N TRP A 76 21.96 -3.75 -6.07
CA TRP A 76 20.81 -4.01 -6.92
C TRP A 76 20.45 -2.81 -7.80
N VAL A 77 20.42 -1.61 -7.23
CA VAL A 77 20.16 -0.37 -7.98
C VAL A 77 21.24 -0.17 -9.05
N TRP A 78 22.51 -0.36 -8.70
CA TRP A 78 23.62 -0.28 -9.63
C TRP A 78 23.57 -1.34 -10.73
N ALA A 79 23.21 -2.59 -10.41
CA ALA A 79 23.10 -3.67 -11.39
C ALA A 79 21.94 -3.46 -12.38
N VAL A 80 20.83 -2.86 -11.94
CA VAL A 80 19.71 -2.50 -12.82
C VAL A 80 20.11 -1.32 -13.72
N LEU A 81 20.75 -0.29 -13.17
CA LEU A 81 21.18 0.89 -13.92
C LEU A 81 22.31 0.59 -14.93
N ARG A 82 23.15 -0.40 -14.65
CA ARG A 82 24.29 -0.77 -15.50
C ARG A 82 24.02 -1.89 -16.49
N ARG A 83 22.77 -2.33 -16.69
CA ARG A 83 22.51 -3.31 -17.76
C ARG A 83 23.00 -2.72 -19.09
N PRO A 84 24.08 -3.27 -19.68
CA PRO A 84 24.63 -2.69 -20.89
C PRO A 84 23.57 -2.84 -21.98
N VAL A 85 23.24 -1.72 -22.64
CA VAL A 85 22.46 -1.77 -23.86
C VAL A 85 23.29 -2.58 -24.85
N PRO A 86 22.81 -3.74 -25.35
CA PRO A 86 23.62 -4.60 -26.19
C PRO A 86 24.07 -3.81 -27.43
N ALA A 87 25.39 -3.61 -27.53
CA ALA A 87 26.03 -2.95 -28.66
C ALA A 87 25.81 -3.83 -29.90
N GLY A 88 24.84 -3.47 -30.73
CA GLY A 88 24.40 -4.30 -31.86
C GLY A 88 22.90 -4.56 -31.90
N ALA A 89 22.11 -4.02 -30.96
CA ALA A 89 20.67 -3.91 -31.20
C ALA A 89 20.45 -3.05 -32.45
N ALA A 90 20.11 -3.70 -33.56
CA ALA A 90 19.70 -3.05 -34.80
C ALA A 90 18.67 -1.95 -34.48
N PRO A 91 18.65 -0.83 -35.22
CA PRO A 91 17.64 0.21 -35.04
C PRO A 91 16.26 -0.45 -35.15
N VAL A 92 15.63 -0.69 -34.00
CA VAL A 92 14.34 -1.34 -33.92
C VAL A 92 13.37 -0.37 -34.57
N ALA A 93 12.92 -0.71 -35.78
CA ALA A 93 11.88 0.00 -36.50
C ALA A 93 10.76 0.37 -35.51
N ALA A 94 10.49 1.67 -35.39
CA ALA A 94 9.46 2.29 -34.54
C ALA A 94 9.02 1.42 -33.36
N ARG A 95 9.91 1.28 -32.37
CA ARG A 95 9.61 0.55 -31.14
C ARG A 95 8.38 1.22 -30.50
N PRO A 96 7.27 0.49 -30.26
CA PRO A 96 6.02 1.10 -29.80
C PRO A 96 6.25 1.85 -28.48
N GLU A 97 5.72 3.07 -28.39
CA GLU A 97 5.87 4.05 -27.28
C GLU A 97 5.66 3.50 -25.85
N ALA A 98 5.13 2.28 -25.71
CA ALA A 98 4.80 1.64 -24.45
C ALA A 98 6.01 1.44 -23.52
N HIS A 99 7.22 1.20 -24.06
CA HIS A 99 8.40 0.92 -23.23
C HIS A 99 8.94 2.16 -22.49
N GLU A 100 8.87 3.33 -23.11
CA GLU A 100 9.37 4.58 -22.52
C GLU A 100 8.44 5.09 -21.41
N LYS A 101 7.13 4.88 -21.58
CA LYS A 101 6.12 5.22 -20.57
C LYS A 101 6.34 4.43 -19.28
N GLY A 102 6.62 3.12 -19.36
CA GLY A 102 6.89 2.28 -18.19
C GLY A 102 8.13 2.67 -17.38
N LEU A 103 9.20 3.11 -18.03
CA LEU A 103 10.45 3.50 -17.35
C LEU A 103 10.32 4.85 -16.62
N ARG A 104 9.65 5.83 -17.23
CA ARG A 104 9.38 7.14 -16.60
C ARG A 104 8.49 6.97 -15.38
N VAL A 105 7.44 6.17 -15.53
CA VAL A 105 6.54 5.72 -14.47
C VAL A 105 7.33 5.10 -13.31
N ALA A 106 8.19 4.10 -13.57
CA ALA A 106 9.02 3.49 -12.53
C ALA A 106 9.96 4.48 -11.84
N TRP A 107 10.54 5.42 -12.59
CA TRP A 107 11.44 6.44 -12.05
C TRP A 107 10.71 7.41 -11.11
N PHE A 108 9.63 8.06 -11.57
CA PHE A 108 8.82 8.98 -10.75
C PHE A 108 8.29 8.32 -9.48
N THR A 109 7.95 7.03 -9.59
CA THR A 109 7.49 6.26 -8.44
C THR A 109 8.61 6.01 -7.45
N GLY A 110 9.77 5.54 -7.93
CA GLY A 110 10.93 5.29 -7.09
C GLY A 110 11.36 6.55 -6.34
N THR A 111 11.35 7.72 -6.99
CA THR A 111 11.64 9.00 -6.34
C THR A 111 10.56 9.42 -5.35
N ALA A 112 9.26 9.26 -5.66
CA ALA A 112 8.18 9.58 -4.73
C ALA A 112 8.23 8.70 -3.46
N VAL A 113 8.50 7.40 -3.62
CA VAL A 113 8.66 6.46 -2.52
C VAL A 113 9.88 6.82 -1.66
N LEU A 114 11.03 7.10 -2.29
CA LEU A 114 12.24 7.48 -1.57
C LEU A 114 12.06 8.81 -0.83
N ALA A 115 11.45 9.81 -1.47
CA ALA A 115 11.16 11.11 -0.85
C ALA A 115 10.23 10.98 0.34
N PHE A 116 9.17 10.17 0.23
CA PHE A 116 8.27 9.86 1.34
C PHE A 116 9.00 9.14 2.48
N PHE A 117 9.86 8.18 2.16
CA PHE A 117 10.62 7.44 3.16
C PHE A 117 11.59 8.36 3.93
N LEU A 118 12.27 9.25 3.22
CA LEU A 118 13.17 10.26 3.81
C LEU A 118 12.37 11.29 4.64
N PHE A 119 11.22 11.74 4.14
CA PHE A 119 10.33 12.64 4.87
C PHE A 119 9.83 11.99 6.17
N ALA A 120 9.35 10.75 6.12
CA ALA A 120 8.94 10.00 7.30
C ALA A 120 10.11 9.87 8.28
N GLU A 121 11.28 9.42 7.83
CA GLU A 121 12.46 9.24 8.70
C GLU A 121 12.90 10.54 9.37
N THR A 122 13.00 11.63 8.61
CA THR A 122 13.38 12.95 9.14
C THR A 122 12.33 13.49 10.09
N HIS A 123 11.05 13.45 9.71
CA HIS A 123 9.99 13.98 10.56
C HIS A 123 9.84 13.17 11.86
N TYR A 124 9.95 11.84 11.81
CA TYR A 124 9.93 11.00 13.01
C TYR A 124 11.15 11.16 13.92
N ALA A 125 12.31 11.50 13.36
CA ALA A 125 13.50 11.78 14.16
C ALA A 125 13.38 13.08 14.98
N TYR A 126 12.53 14.02 14.54
CA TYR A 126 12.46 15.37 15.10
C TYR A 126 11.07 15.78 15.63
N ALA A 127 10.06 14.91 15.58
CA ALA A 127 8.71 15.22 16.08
C ALA A 127 8.70 15.44 17.61
N PRO A 128 8.18 16.58 18.12
CA PRO A 128 8.05 16.83 19.54
C PRO A 128 7.08 15.84 20.21
N PRO A 129 7.34 15.38 21.45
CA PRO A 129 6.52 14.37 22.12
C PRO A 129 5.06 14.79 22.42
N ASN A 130 4.74 16.07 22.30
CA ASN A 130 3.43 16.63 22.66
C ASN A 130 2.58 17.10 21.46
N ASP A 131 2.99 16.80 20.22
CA ASP A 131 2.29 17.30 19.02
C ASP A 131 0.90 16.63 18.87
N PRO A 132 -0.22 17.38 18.89
CA PRO A 132 -1.57 16.82 18.93
C PRO A 132 -2.06 16.35 17.55
N MET A 133 -1.58 15.19 17.10
CA MET A 133 -2.19 14.32 16.05
C MET A 133 -3.15 14.96 15.01
N PRO A 134 -2.65 15.66 13.97
CA PRO A 134 -3.29 15.62 12.66
C PRO A 134 -2.59 14.61 11.71
N LEU A 135 -1.33 14.28 12.00
CA LEU A 135 -0.44 13.48 11.14
C LEU A 135 -0.92 12.05 10.79
N PRO A 136 -1.55 11.26 11.70
CA PRO A 136 -1.94 9.90 11.37
C PRO A 136 -3.03 9.84 10.29
N ILE A 137 -3.89 10.87 10.22
CA ILE A 137 -4.99 10.96 9.24
C ILE A 137 -4.45 11.35 7.87
N GLU A 138 -3.56 12.34 7.79
CA GLU A 138 -2.89 12.70 6.53
C GLU A 138 -2.06 11.53 5.98
N LEU A 139 -1.31 10.84 6.83
CA LEU A 139 -0.55 9.69 6.42
C LEU A 139 -1.44 8.49 6.06
N MET A 140 -2.58 8.25 6.75
CA MET A 140 -3.57 7.25 6.33
C MET A 140 -4.12 7.57 4.94
N LEU A 141 -4.44 8.84 4.65
CA LEU A 141 -4.93 9.27 3.35
C LEU A 141 -3.89 9.05 2.26
N ILE A 142 -2.63 9.41 2.50
CA ILE A 142 -1.52 9.16 1.57
C ILE A 142 -1.33 7.66 1.34
N VAL A 143 -1.45 6.86 2.38
CA VAL A 143 -1.26 5.41 2.35
C VAL A 143 -2.41 4.70 1.65
N ILE A 144 -3.66 5.14 1.83
CA ILE A 144 -4.84 4.61 1.13
C ILE A 144 -4.86 5.06 -0.33
N LEU A 145 -4.39 6.29 -0.62
CA LEU A 145 -4.33 6.82 -1.98
C LEU A 145 -3.14 6.30 -2.77
N SER A 146 -2.02 5.92 -2.13
CA SER A 146 -0.80 5.51 -2.86
C SER A 146 -0.94 4.25 -3.73
N PRO A 147 -1.70 3.19 -3.37
CA PRO A 147 -1.95 2.04 -4.24
C PRO A 147 -2.99 2.36 -5.32
N LEU A 148 -3.88 3.33 -5.05
CA LEU A 148 -4.90 3.81 -5.97
C LEU A 148 -4.26 4.66 -7.07
N VAL A 149 -3.47 5.66 -6.68
CA VAL A 149 -2.67 6.51 -7.60
C VAL A 149 -1.58 5.67 -8.26
N GLY A 150 -0.85 4.87 -7.49
CA GLY A 150 0.22 4.02 -8.00
C GLY A 150 -0.28 2.92 -8.93
N GLY A 151 -1.42 2.30 -8.63
CA GLY A 151 -2.04 1.30 -9.49
C GLY A 151 -2.60 1.88 -10.79
N VAL A 152 -3.21 3.07 -10.73
CA VAL A 152 -3.79 3.75 -11.91
C VAL A 152 -2.70 4.32 -12.82
N VAL A 153 -1.65 4.93 -12.26
CA VAL A 153 -0.60 5.59 -13.06
C VAL A 153 0.49 4.60 -13.49
N LEU A 154 0.74 3.54 -12.71
CA LEU A 154 1.94 2.70 -12.85
C LEU A 154 1.65 1.23 -13.09
N GLY A 155 0.37 0.84 -13.19
CA GLY A 155 -0.05 -0.53 -13.39
C GLY A 155 0.31 -1.44 -12.20
N GLY A 156 0.48 -2.74 -12.46
CA GLY A 156 0.67 -3.75 -11.42
C GLY A 156 1.89 -3.52 -10.52
N GLY A 157 2.97 -2.93 -11.04
CA GLY A 157 4.17 -2.62 -10.27
C GLY A 157 3.97 -1.53 -9.22
N GLY A 158 3.22 -0.48 -9.57
CA GLY A 158 2.87 0.58 -8.61
C GLY A 158 1.90 0.12 -7.53
N TYR A 159 0.99 -0.80 -7.88
CA TYR A 159 0.09 -1.40 -6.89
C TYR A 159 0.86 -2.18 -5.82
N VAL A 160 1.78 -3.07 -6.21
CA VAL A 160 2.60 -3.84 -5.26
C VAL A 160 3.44 -2.92 -4.38
N LEU A 161 4.02 -1.86 -4.95
CA LEU A 161 4.84 -0.91 -4.21
C LEU A 161 4.02 -0.06 -3.23
N GLY A 162 2.83 0.40 -3.65
CA GLY A 162 1.88 1.07 -2.77
C GLY A 162 1.51 0.17 -1.59
N LEU A 163 1.30 -1.12 -1.84
CA LEU A 163 0.98 -2.11 -0.81
C LEU A 163 2.13 -2.29 0.21
N LEU A 164 3.38 -2.33 -0.24
CA LEU A 164 4.56 -2.37 0.63
C LEU A 164 4.71 -1.09 1.48
N LEU A 165 4.35 0.07 0.92
CA LEU A 165 4.37 1.33 1.67
C LEU A 165 3.28 1.39 2.72
N VAL A 166 2.08 0.90 2.37
CA VAL A 166 0.98 0.75 3.33
C VAL A 166 1.42 -0.15 4.47
N GLU A 167 2.03 -1.30 4.19
CA GLU A 167 2.51 -2.23 5.21
C GLU A 167 3.53 -1.56 6.14
N ALA A 168 4.55 -0.91 5.58
CA ALA A 168 5.58 -0.22 6.36
C ALA A 168 4.98 0.89 7.24
N PHE A 169 4.00 1.62 6.72
CA PHE A 169 3.30 2.66 7.46
C PHE A 169 2.45 2.08 8.59
N VAL A 170 1.59 1.10 8.30
CA VAL A 170 0.73 0.46 9.29
C VAL A 170 1.57 -0.11 10.44
N VAL A 171 2.68 -0.79 10.15
CA VAL A 171 3.57 -1.33 11.19
C VAL A 171 4.17 -0.21 12.07
N THR A 172 4.56 0.92 11.47
CA THR A 172 5.15 2.04 12.23
C THR A 172 4.12 2.79 13.07
N THR A 173 2.95 3.10 12.52
CA THR A 173 1.87 3.80 13.24
C THR A 173 1.26 2.94 14.34
N LEU A 174 1.02 1.65 14.09
CA LEU A 174 0.53 0.72 15.12
C LEU A 174 1.53 0.58 16.27
N GLY A 175 2.83 0.57 15.98
CA GLY A 175 3.88 0.55 17.00
C GLY A 175 3.82 1.76 17.95
N GLN A 176 3.48 2.94 17.44
CA GLN A 176 3.38 4.15 18.25
C GLN A 176 2.06 4.23 19.03
N LEU A 177 0.95 3.91 18.39
CA LEU A 177 -0.39 3.97 18.99
C LEU A 177 -0.58 3.00 20.16
N ARG A 178 0.17 1.89 20.17
CA ARG A 178 0.12 0.88 21.24
C ARG A 178 0.59 1.40 22.61
N THR A 179 1.31 2.51 22.66
CA THR A 179 1.81 3.07 23.93
C THR A 179 0.74 3.80 24.75
N ARG A 180 -0.44 4.04 24.19
CA ARG A 180 -1.55 4.71 24.88
C ARG A 180 -2.56 3.70 25.41
N GLU A 181 -2.81 3.72 26.72
CA GLU A 181 -3.83 2.90 27.38
C GLU A 181 -5.22 3.18 26.76
N GLY A 182 -5.97 2.12 26.45
CA GLY A 182 -7.30 2.19 25.84
C GLY A 182 -7.36 2.22 24.30
N LEU A 183 -6.24 2.50 23.63
CA LEU A 183 -6.18 2.52 22.15
C LEU A 183 -6.22 1.11 21.53
N GLU A 184 -5.81 0.10 22.29
CA GLU A 184 -5.82 -1.31 21.88
C GLU A 184 -7.24 -1.80 21.54
N SER A 185 -8.25 -1.45 22.34
CA SER A 185 -9.64 -1.81 22.05
C SER A 185 -10.15 -1.12 20.77
N ARG A 186 -9.85 0.16 20.59
CA ARG A 186 -10.30 0.94 19.42
C ARG A 186 -9.67 0.43 18.12
N LEU A 187 -8.39 0.07 18.16
CA LEU A 187 -7.67 -0.49 17.02
C LEU A 187 -8.29 -1.81 16.53
N LYS A 188 -8.76 -2.67 17.44
CA LYS A 188 -9.47 -3.91 17.06
C LYS A 188 -10.76 -3.62 16.31
N TRP A 189 -11.55 -2.67 16.80
CA TRP A 189 -12.80 -2.28 16.15
C TRP A 189 -12.57 -1.62 14.79
N ILE A 190 -11.53 -0.77 14.67
CA ILE A 190 -11.14 -0.17 13.39
C ILE A 190 -10.68 -1.25 12.41
N GLY A 191 -9.81 -2.17 12.85
CA GLY A 191 -9.33 -3.28 12.03
C GLY A 191 -10.47 -4.18 11.54
N LEU A 192 -11.40 -4.51 12.43
CA LEU A 192 -12.61 -5.27 12.09
C LEU A 192 -13.50 -4.51 11.10
N ALA A 193 -13.73 -3.21 11.30
CA ALA A 193 -14.53 -2.41 10.39
C ALA A 193 -13.89 -2.33 8.99
N ILE A 194 -12.58 -2.13 8.91
CA ILE A 194 -11.81 -2.16 7.67
C ILE A 194 -11.93 -3.52 6.98
N PHE A 195 -11.82 -4.60 7.75
CA PHE A 195 -11.97 -5.97 7.24
C PHE A 195 -13.35 -6.21 6.61
N VAL A 196 -14.41 -5.92 7.36
CA VAL A 196 -15.81 -6.13 6.93
C VAL A 196 -16.13 -5.27 5.71
N PHE A 197 -15.65 -4.03 5.70
CA PHE A 197 -15.82 -3.15 4.54
C PHE A 197 -15.04 -3.69 3.33
N GLY A 198 -13.80 -4.14 3.52
CA GLY A 198 -13.00 -4.78 2.47
C GLY A 198 -13.71 -5.98 1.85
N PHE A 199 -14.23 -6.87 2.70
CA PHE A 199 -14.99 -8.05 2.30
C PHE A 199 -16.26 -7.73 1.53
N SER A 200 -16.98 -6.69 1.95
CA SER A 200 -18.15 -6.21 1.23
C SER A 200 -17.81 -5.77 -0.19
N MET A 201 -16.65 -5.14 -0.40
CA MET A 201 -16.21 -4.69 -1.73
C MET A 201 -15.65 -5.82 -2.59
N ASP A 202 -15.03 -6.84 -1.98
CA ASP A 202 -14.59 -8.04 -2.70
C ASP A 202 -15.78 -8.84 -3.22
N LEU A 203 -16.80 -9.04 -2.36
CA LEU A 203 -18.06 -9.71 -2.73
C LEU A 203 -18.77 -9.04 -3.91
N LEU A 204 -18.83 -7.71 -3.93
CA LEU A 204 -19.44 -6.98 -5.06
C LEU A 204 -18.75 -7.28 -6.41
N SER A 205 -17.48 -7.66 -6.37
CA SER A 205 -16.64 -7.91 -7.55
C SER A 205 -16.55 -9.37 -7.99
N SER A 206 -17.07 -10.30 -7.17
CA SER A 206 -17.13 -11.74 -7.45
C SER A 206 -18.43 -12.12 -8.13
#